data_AF-A0A7J3DAK6-F1
#
_entry.id   AF-A0A7J3DAK6-F1
#
_cell.length_a   1.000
_cell.length_b   1.000
_cell.length_c   1.000
_cell.angle_alpha   90.00
_cell.angle_beta   90.00
_cell.angle_gamma   90.00
#
_symmetry.space_group_name_H-M   'P 1'
#
loop_
_entity.id
_entity.type
_entity.pdbx_description
1 polymer ?
#
loop_
_entity_poly.entity_id
_entity_poly.type
_entity_poly.pdbx_seq_one_letter_code
_entity_poly.pdbx_strand_id
1 'polypeptide(L)'
;MTSKSENGKITRNMIRVVVKKPSNSKNEAWVFLVSIADAISSSTYERLSEAERFYNRSQQKWLDLASQIKKNKSNAILKWKLGRDIGQTMKIIEKRWAIEITNIVGAVAELLGTSRSFIRYCMRASERIRLKDLEKMRINWSKIQEVLDITDDAKMLECLNLILQGKITKDSEIREFKKKCRSEAAQKKNGNFKRKIFQA
;
A
#
# COMPACT_ATOMS: atom_id res chain seq x y z
N MET A 1 -21.79 22.09 10.07
CA MET A 1 -22.55 22.58 8.90
C MET A 1 -23.32 21.40 8.32
N THR A 2 -24.63 21.39 8.53
CA THR A 2 -25.57 20.38 8.05
C THR A 2 -26.11 20.84 6.70
N SER A 3 -25.79 20.13 5.62
CA SER A 3 -26.49 20.28 4.35
C SER A 3 -27.80 19.48 4.43
N LYS A 4 -28.93 20.19 4.34
CA LYS A 4 -30.24 19.59 4.11
C LYS A 4 -30.31 19.15 2.65
N SER A 5 -30.56 17.86 2.44
CA SER A 5 -31.02 17.30 1.16
C SER A 5 -32.47 16.90 1.36
N GLU A 6 -33.36 17.58 0.63
CA GLU A 6 -34.78 17.25 0.51
C GLU A 6 -34.88 15.89 -0.20
N ASN A 7 -35.66 14.97 0.38
CA ASN A 7 -35.70 13.52 0.12
C ASN A 7 -34.52 12.72 0.72
N GLY A 8 -34.12 13.10 1.94
CA GLY A 8 -33.11 12.45 2.76
C GLY A 8 -33.41 11.02 3.19
N LYS A 9 -33.44 10.08 2.24
CA LYS A 9 -33.01 8.71 2.54
C LYS A 9 -31.52 8.78 2.85
N ILE A 10 -31.21 8.86 4.14
CA ILE A 10 -29.91 8.39 4.63
C ILE A 10 -29.80 6.96 4.10
N THR A 11 -28.98 6.74 3.08
CA THR A 11 -28.53 5.39 2.72
C THR A 11 -27.70 4.90 3.91
N ARG A 12 -28.38 4.35 4.91
CA ARG A 12 -27.73 3.59 5.97
C ARG A 12 -27.09 2.42 5.25
N ASN A 13 -25.78 2.26 5.40
CA ASN A 13 -25.09 1.08 4.91
C ASN A 13 -25.71 -0.12 5.65
N MET A 14 -26.51 -0.91 4.94
CA MET A 14 -27.20 -2.08 5.48
C MET A 14 -26.34 -3.32 5.24
N ILE A 15 -26.20 -4.15 6.26
CA ILE A 15 -25.60 -5.48 6.13
C ILE A 15 -26.73 -6.51 6.12
N ARG A 16 -26.62 -7.47 5.20
CA ARG A 16 -27.49 -8.64 5.16
C ARG A 16 -27.02 -9.64 6.21
N VAL A 17 -27.85 -9.88 7.22
CA VAL A 17 -27.61 -10.89 8.27
C VAL A 17 -28.49 -12.09 8.01
N VAL A 18 -27.89 -13.28 7.99
CA VAL A 18 -28.60 -14.55 7.79
C VAL A 18 -28.52 -15.36 9.09
N VAL A 19 -29.65 -15.51 9.77
CA VAL A 19 -29.73 -16.32 10.99
C VAL A 19 -30.30 -17.68 10.63
N LYS A 20 -29.50 -18.73 10.86
CA LYS A 20 -29.95 -20.11 10.72
C LYS A 20 -30.42 -20.61 12.08
N LYS A 21 -31.61 -21.24 12.13
CA LYS A 21 -32.07 -21.92 13.34
C LYS A 21 -31.15 -23.09 13.70
N PRO A 22 -30.96 -23.40 14.99
CA PRO A 22 -30.29 -24.61 15.42
C PRO A 22 -30.96 -25.85 14.81
N SER A 23 -30.14 -26.83 14.45
CA SER A 23 -30.44 -28.04 13.71
C SER A 23 -31.68 -28.79 14.21
N ASN A 24 -32.82 -28.58 13.52
CA ASN A 24 -33.90 -29.57 13.26
C ASN A 24 -35.13 -28.96 12.53
N SER A 25 -35.16 -27.65 12.25
CA SER A 25 -36.17 -27.07 11.35
C SER A 25 -35.64 -26.99 9.93
N LYS A 26 -36.39 -27.53 8.95
CA LYS A 26 -36.18 -27.37 7.51
C LYS A 26 -35.67 -25.96 7.17
N ASN A 27 -34.55 -25.86 6.44
CA ASN A 27 -33.87 -24.73 5.75
C ASN A 27 -34.48 -23.30 5.70
N GLU A 28 -35.22 -22.85 6.70
CA GLU A 28 -35.72 -21.49 6.79
C GLU A 28 -34.64 -20.62 7.44
N ALA A 29 -33.93 -19.87 6.60
CA ALA A 29 -33.03 -18.83 7.05
C ALA A 29 -33.78 -17.50 7.10
N TRP A 30 -33.79 -16.86 8.26
CA TRP A 30 -34.32 -15.49 8.35
C TRP A 30 -33.24 -14.53 7.87
N VAL A 31 -33.62 -13.66 6.93
CA VAL A 31 -32.75 -12.63 6.36
C VAL A 31 -33.21 -11.29 6.91
N PHE A 32 -32.33 -10.63 7.65
CA PHE A 32 -32.55 -9.27 8.14
C PHE A 32 -31.60 -8.31 7.42
N LEU A 33 -32.09 -7.11 7.13
CA LEU A 33 -31.24 -5.98 6.77
C LEU A 33 -31.04 -5.15 8.04
N VAL A 34 -29.82 -5.14 8.56
CA VAL A 34 -29.47 -4.42 9.78
C VAL A 34 -28.56 -3.27 9.40
N SER A 35 -28.85 -2.06 9.89
CA SER A 35 -27.92 -0.94 9.77
C SER A 35 -26.62 -1.30 10.49
N ILE A 36 -25.47 -0.92 9.94
CA ILE A 36 -24.18 -1.09 10.64
C ILE A 36 -24.25 -0.51 12.06
N ALA A 37 -24.90 0.65 12.23
CA ALA A 37 -25.06 1.31 13.53
C ALA A 37 -25.87 0.47 14.54
N ASP A 38 -26.79 -0.37 14.06
CA ASP A 38 -27.62 -1.24 14.90
C ASP A 38 -26.93 -2.59 15.17
N ALA A 39 -25.95 -2.96 14.34
CA ALA A 39 -25.21 -4.21 14.42
C ALA A 39 -23.92 -4.13 15.26
N ILE A 40 -23.45 -2.94 15.60
CA ILE A 40 -22.23 -2.71 16.39
C ILE A 40 -22.50 -1.80 17.58
N SER A 41 -21.63 -1.85 18.62
CA SER A 41 -21.78 -0.94 19.75
C SER A 41 -21.66 0.52 19.31
N SER A 42 -22.36 1.42 19.99
CA SER A 42 -22.24 2.88 19.76
C SER A 42 -20.79 3.35 19.78
N SER A 43 -19.99 2.86 20.74
CA SER A 43 -18.56 3.14 20.83
C SER A 43 -17.74 2.66 19.62
N THR A 44 -18.12 1.55 19.00
CA THR A 44 -17.47 1.02 17.78
C THR A 44 -17.87 1.86 16.56
N TYR A 45 -19.14 2.23 16.47
CA TYR A 45 -19.65 3.10 15.41
C TYR A 45 -19.01 4.49 15.45
N GLU A 46 -18.86 5.10 16.62
CA GLU A 46 -18.19 6.39 16.79
C GLU A 46 -16.74 6.34 16.31
N ARG A 47 -15.97 5.32 16.74
CA ARG A 47 -14.58 5.11 16.28
C ARG A 47 -14.50 4.95 14.77
N LEU A 48 -15.42 4.19 14.18
CA LEU A 48 -15.49 3.99 12.74
C LEU A 48 -15.77 5.30 12.00
N SER A 49 -16.75 6.06 12.47
CA SER A 49 -17.14 7.36 11.91
C SER A 49 -16.00 8.38 11.98
N GLU A 50 -15.26 8.42 13.08
CA GLU A 50 -14.07 9.28 13.20
C GLU A 50 -12.93 8.86 12.26
N ALA A 51 -12.65 7.56 12.19
CA ALA A 51 -11.63 7.01 11.29
C ALA A 51 -11.99 7.29 9.82
N GLU A 52 -13.26 7.14 9.45
CA GLU A 52 -13.77 7.45 8.11
C GLU A 52 -13.57 8.93 7.78
N ARG A 53 -13.96 9.85 8.69
CA ARG A 53 -13.73 11.30 8.49
C ARG A 53 -12.25 11.62 8.33
N PHE A 54 -11.38 10.97 9.10
CA PHE A 54 -9.94 11.15 8.96
C PHE A 54 -9.44 10.64 7.61
N TYR A 55 -9.84 9.44 7.22
CA TYR A 55 -9.52 8.83 5.94
C TYR A 55 -9.96 9.71 4.76
N ASN A 56 -11.20 10.19 4.76
CA ASN A 56 -11.76 11.07 3.72
C ASN A 56 -10.97 12.38 3.58
N ARG A 57 -10.47 12.95 4.68
CA ARG A 57 -9.56 14.11 4.62
C ARG A 57 -8.21 13.77 3.98
N SER A 58 -7.67 12.59 4.24
CA SER A 58 -6.42 12.14 3.59
C SER A 58 -6.60 11.89 2.09
N GLN A 59 -7.78 11.42 1.65
CA GLN A 59 -8.07 11.18 0.23
C GLN A 59 -7.86 12.43 -0.63
N GLN A 60 -8.28 13.61 -0.15
CA GLN A 60 -8.08 14.85 -0.89
C GLN A 60 -6.58 15.14 -1.13
N LYS A 61 -5.74 14.93 -0.11
CA LYS A 61 -4.28 15.09 -0.25
C LYS A 61 -3.70 14.13 -1.28
N TRP A 62 -4.22 12.90 -1.34
CA TRP A 62 -3.77 11.91 -2.33
C TRP A 62 -4.18 12.30 -3.74
N LEU A 63 -5.40 12.82 -3.93
CA LEU A 63 -5.86 13.35 -5.20
C LEU A 63 -4.99 14.53 -5.67
N ASP A 64 -4.65 15.45 -4.76
CA ASP A 64 -3.79 16.59 -5.06
C ASP A 64 -2.37 16.14 -5.47
N LEU A 65 -1.79 15.20 -4.72
CA LEU A 65 -0.49 14.60 -5.07
C LEU A 65 -0.56 13.87 -6.41
N ALA A 66 -1.62 13.10 -6.67
CA ALA A 66 -1.82 12.40 -7.93
C ALA A 66 -1.92 13.37 -9.11
N SER A 67 -2.61 14.50 -8.94
CA SER A 67 -2.68 15.58 -9.94
C SER A 67 -1.29 16.14 -10.25
N GLN A 68 -0.48 16.41 -9.22
CA GLN A 68 0.91 16.85 -9.41
C GLN A 68 1.78 15.78 -10.09
N ILE A 69 1.60 14.50 -9.75
CA ILE A 69 2.30 13.39 -10.39
C ILE A 69 1.93 13.26 -11.87
N LYS A 70 0.65 13.48 -12.23
CA LYS A 70 0.21 13.47 -13.63
C LYS A 70 0.92 14.56 -14.45
N LYS A 71 1.12 15.74 -13.86
CA LYS A 71 1.88 16.85 -14.46
C LYS A 71 3.38 16.57 -14.52
N ASN A 72 3.93 15.85 -13.53
CA ASN A 72 5.36 15.52 -13.46
C ASN A 72 5.59 14.01 -13.27
N LYS A 73 5.41 13.26 -14.35
CA LYS A 73 5.43 11.79 -14.35
C LYS A 73 6.76 11.18 -13.95
N SER A 74 7.88 11.88 -14.09
CA SER A 74 9.21 11.38 -13.72
C SER A 74 9.60 11.69 -12.27
N ASN A 75 8.89 12.60 -11.59
CA ASN A 75 9.25 13.03 -10.24
C ASN A 75 9.05 11.90 -9.22
N ALA A 76 10.18 11.41 -8.68
CA ALA A 76 10.20 10.35 -7.70
C ALA A 76 9.77 10.83 -6.30
N ILE A 77 10.07 12.08 -5.94
CA ILE A 77 9.75 12.65 -4.63
C ILE A 77 8.24 12.72 -4.44
N LEU A 78 7.48 13.17 -5.44
CA LEU A 78 6.02 13.22 -5.33
C LEU A 78 5.39 11.83 -5.12
N LYS A 79 5.89 10.81 -5.82
CA LYS A 79 5.42 9.42 -5.67
C LYS A 79 5.81 8.82 -4.33
N TRP A 80 7.01 9.13 -3.85
CA TRP A 80 7.45 8.79 -2.52
C TRP A 80 6.55 9.43 -1.45
N LYS A 81 6.23 10.73 -1.59
CA LYS A 81 5.33 11.45 -0.66
C LYS A 81 3.93 10.84 -0.65
N LEU A 82 3.40 10.47 -1.81
CA LEU A 82 2.12 9.76 -1.90
C LEU A 82 2.15 8.44 -1.11
N GLY A 83 3.16 7.60 -1.35
CA GLY A 83 3.33 6.35 -0.61
C GLY A 83 3.45 6.57 0.91
N ARG A 84 4.22 7.59 1.30
CA ARG A 84 4.44 7.94 2.69
C ARG A 84 3.15 8.36 3.40
N ASP A 85 2.36 9.23 2.76
CA ASP A 85 1.13 9.75 3.34
C ASP A 85 0.06 8.65 3.47
N ILE A 86 -0.04 7.76 2.49
CA ILE A 86 -0.89 6.55 2.57
C ILE A 86 -0.46 5.70 3.78
N GLY A 87 0.81 5.32 3.86
CA GLY A 87 1.32 4.47 4.94
C GLY A 87 1.18 5.11 6.33
N GLN A 88 1.39 6.43 6.45
CA GLN A 88 1.18 7.16 7.70
C GLN A 88 -0.29 7.24 8.09
N THR A 89 -1.18 7.49 7.13
CA THR A 89 -2.63 7.51 7.36
C THR A 89 -3.08 6.16 7.91
N MET A 90 -2.63 5.04 7.32
CA MET A 90 -2.99 3.70 7.80
C MET A 90 -2.50 3.44 9.22
N LYS A 91 -1.24 3.77 9.51
CA LYS A 91 -0.67 3.62 10.87
C LYS A 91 -1.41 4.47 11.91
N ILE A 92 -1.84 5.68 11.54
CA ILE A 92 -2.64 6.52 12.44
C ILE A 92 -4.01 5.88 12.66
N ILE A 93 -4.63 5.36 11.60
CA ILE A 93 -5.95 4.74 11.71
C ILE A 93 -5.92 3.52 12.64
N GLU A 94 -4.95 2.64 12.42
CA GLU A 94 -4.70 1.47 13.23
C GLU A 94 -4.40 1.83 14.69
N LYS A 95 -3.46 2.76 14.94
CA LYS A 95 -3.08 3.10 16.31
C LYS A 95 -4.15 3.83 17.10
N ARG A 96 -4.89 4.74 16.45
CA ARG A 96 -5.84 5.62 17.14
C ARG A 96 -7.20 4.99 17.31
N TRP A 97 -7.67 4.24 16.30
CA TRP A 97 -9.02 3.67 16.32
C TRP A 97 -9.03 2.15 16.29
N ALA A 98 -7.89 1.46 16.34
CA ALA A 98 -7.74 -0.01 16.23
C ALA A 98 -8.53 -0.59 15.04
N ILE A 99 -8.46 0.10 13.90
CA ILE A 99 -9.08 -0.31 12.65
C ILE A 99 -7.97 -0.64 11.65
N GLU A 100 -8.06 -1.81 11.04
CA GLU A 100 -7.16 -2.23 9.97
C GLU A 100 -7.88 -2.18 8.61
N ILE A 101 -7.29 -1.47 7.65
CA ILE A 101 -7.82 -1.38 6.27
C ILE A 101 -7.04 -2.35 5.38
N THR A 102 -7.62 -3.53 5.14
CA THR A 102 -6.94 -4.65 4.47
C THR A 102 -6.84 -4.50 2.95
N ASN A 103 -7.70 -3.68 2.33
CA ASN A 103 -7.77 -3.50 0.88
C ASN A 103 -7.21 -2.15 0.38
N ILE A 104 -6.36 -1.48 1.18
CA ILE A 104 -5.94 -0.08 0.93
C ILE A 104 -5.34 0.14 -0.47
N VAL A 105 -4.51 -0.79 -0.96
CA VAL A 105 -3.89 -0.66 -2.29
C VAL A 105 -4.95 -0.63 -3.39
N GLY A 106 -5.99 -1.47 -3.27
CA GLY A 106 -7.10 -1.50 -4.22
C GLY A 106 -7.93 -0.22 -4.16
N ALA A 107 -8.34 0.16 -2.94
CA ALA A 107 -9.16 1.35 -2.71
C ALA A 107 -8.47 2.63 -3.20
N VAL A 108 -7.17 2.81 -2.91
CA VAL A 108 -6.43 4.00 -3.36
C VAL A 108 -6.20 3.96 -4.87
N ALA A 109 -5.94 2.79 -5.46
CA ALA A 109 -5.77 2.68 -6.91
C ALA A 109 -7.05 3.09 -7.67
N GLU A 110 -8.21 2.65 -7.18
CA GLU A 110 -9.52 3.03 -7.71
C GLU A 110 -9.78 4.53 -7.54
N LEU A 111 -9.62 5.06 -6.32
CA LEU A 111 -9.78 6.49 -6.01
C LEU A 111 -8.95 7.39 -6.94
N LEU A 112 -7.69 7.02 -7.20
CA LEU A 112 -6.77 7.84 -7.97
C LEU A 112 -6.82 7.55 -9.48
N GLY A 113 -7.61 6.55 -9.92
CA GLY A 113 -7.68 6.11 -11.31
C GLY A 113 -6.32 5.62 -11.83
N THR A 114 -5.61 4.79 -11.06
CA THR A 114 -4.26 4.29 -11.37
C THR A 114 -4.15 2.79 -11.11
N SER A 115 -3.00 2.20 -11.43
CA SER A 115 -2.78 0.77 -11.23
C SER A 115 -2.44 0.44 -9.76
N ARG A 116 -2.88 -0.73 -9.29
CA ARG A 116 -2.47 -1.28 -7.98
C ARG A 116 -0.95 -1.36 -7.85
N SER A 117 -0.27 -1.76 -8.93
CA SER A 117 1.20 -1.85 -8.96
C SER A 117 1.86 -0.49 -8.73
N PHE A 118 1.33 0.58 -9.32
CA PHE A 118 1.84 1.93 -9.09
C PHE A 118 1.75 2.32 -7.60
N ILE A 119 0.61 2.07 -6.95
CA ILE A 119 0.43 2.33 -5.51
C ILE A 119 1.40 1.51 -4.67
N ARG A 120 1.57 0.21 -4.98
CA ARG A 120 2.55 -0.63 -4.29
C ARG A 120 3.97 -0.08 -4.41
N TYR A 121 4.39 0.36 -5.61
CA TYR A 121 5.72 0.95 -5.76
C TYR A 121 5.87 2.24 -4.97
N CYS A 122 4.86 3.11 -4.93
CA CYS A 122 4.89 4.33 -4.11
C CYS A 122 5.07 3.99 -2.62
N MET A 123 4.26 3.07 -2.10
CA MET A 123 4.35 2.63 -0.69
C MET A 123 5.72 2.00 -0.39
N ARG A 124 6.17 1.04 -1.21
CA ARG A 124 7.48 0.39 -1.06
C ARG A 124 8.63 1.39 -1.10
N ALA A 125 8.58 2.39 -2.00
CA ALA A 125 9.59 3.45 -2.06
C ALA A 125 9.66 4.21 -0.73
N SER A 126 8.50 4.56 -0.16
CA SER A 126 8.41 5.30 1.10
C SER A 126 8.84 4.53 2.34
N GLU A 127 8.74 3.20 2.29
CA GLU A 127 9.14 2.29 3.35
C GLU A 127 10.64 2.00 3.31
N ARG A 128 11.20 1.88 2.10
CA ARG A 128 12.56 1.36 1.88
C ARG A 128 13.61 2.44 1.65
N ILE A 129 13.22 3.61 1.15
CA ILE A 129 14.14 4.68 0.77
C ILE A 129 13.85 5.89 1.66
N ARG A 130 14.89 6.49 2.25
CA ARG A 130 14.72 7.73 3.03
C ARG A 130 14.57 8.91 2.08
N LEU A 131 13.73 9.88 2.45
CA LEU A 131 13.51 11.08 1.63
C LEU A 131 14.81 11.84 1.32
N LYS A 132 15.68 12.00 2.34
CA LYS A 132 16.98 12.68 2.18
C LYS A 132 17.87 12.00 1.14
N ASP A 133 17.83 10.67 1.07
CA ASP A 133 18.64 9.91 0.12
C ASP A 133 18.07 10.08 -1.30
N LEU A 134 16.74 10.04 -1.43
CA LEU A 134 16.04 10.28 -2.70
C LEU A 134 16.33 11.69 -3.27
N GLU A 135 16.33 12.70 -2.41
CA GLU A 135 16.64 14.09 -2.77
C GLU A 135 18.09 14.25 -3.23
N LYS A 136 19.03 13.56 -2.58
CA LYS A 136 20.46 13.57 -2.95
C LYS A 136 20.73 12.88 -4.28
N MET A 137 20.10 11.73 -4.54
CA MET A 137 20.34 10.96 -5.77
C MET A 137 19.88 11.69 -7.03
N ARG A 138 18.89 12.59 -6.92
CA ARG A 138 18.31 13.32 -8.07
C ARG A 138 17.90 12.40 -9.25
N ILE A 139 17.50 11.16 -8.94
CA ILE A 139 17.10 10.18 -9.94
C ILE A 139 15.59 10.23 -10.24
N ASN A 140 15.25 9.85 -11.46
CA ASN A 140 13.85 9.75 -11.89
C ASN A 140 13.17 8.51 -11.29
N TRP A 141 11.85 8.44 -11.46
CA TRP A 141 11.04 7.32 -10.96
C TRP A 141 11.41 5.96 -11.58
N SER A 142 11.77 5.90 -12.86
CA SER A 142 12.16 4.65 -13.54
C SER A 142 13.29 3.94 -12.81
N LYS A 143 14.36 4.69 -12.46
CA LYS A 143 15.49 4.17 -11.69
C LYS A 143 15.07 3.65 -10.31
N ILE A 144 14.18 4.37 -9.64
CA ILE A 144 13.66 3.93 -8.34
C ILE A 144 12.91 2.60 -8.47
N GLN A 145 12.11 2.41 -9.53
CA GLN A 145 11.44 1.13 -9.76
C GLN A 145 12.44 -0.01 -9.99
N GLU A 146 13.48 0.23 -10.79
CA GLU A 146 14.53 -0.77 -11.03
C GLU A 146 15.26 -1.18 -9.75
N VAL A 147 15.54 -0.22 -8.86
CA VAL A 147 16.14 -0.50 -7.54
C VAL A 147 15.17 -1.27 -6.65
N LEU A 148 13.89 -0.90 -6.62
CA LEU A 148 12.87 -1.59 -5.82
C LEU A 148 12.59 -3.02 -6.30
N ASP A 149 12.97 -3.37 -7.53
CA ASP A 149 12.89 -4.74 -8.05
C ASP A 149 14.04 -5.65 -7.58
N ILE A 150 15.01 -5.09 -6.84
CA ILE A 150 16.01 -5.88 -6.13
C ILE A 150 15.36 -6.43 -4.85
N THR A 151 15.14 -7.75 -4.83
CA THR A 151 14.43 -8.44 -3.73
C THR A 151 15.24 -8.49 -2.44
N ASP A 152 16.56 -8.62 -2.54
CA ASP A 152 17.47 -8.66 -1.38
C ASP A 152 17.71 -7.24 -0.86
N ASP A 153 17.32 -6.99 0.38
CA ASP A 153 17.37 -5.65 0.98
C ASP A 153 18.82 -5.14 1.16
N ALA A 154 19.78 -6.03 1.45
CA ALA A 154 21.18 -5.65 1.58
C ALA A 154 21.76 -5.25 0.21
N LYS A 155 21.44 -6.00 -0.85
CA LYS A 155 21.83 -5.66 -2.23
C LYS A 155 21.13 -4.41 -2.75
N MET A 156 19.87 -4.19 -2.36
CA MET A 156 19.13 -2.98 -2.71
C MET A 156 19.80 -1.73 -2.08
N LEU A 157 20.17 -1.81 -0.80
CA LEU A 157 20.91 -0.75 -0.11
C LEU A 157 22.31 -0.52 -0.71
N GLU A 158 23.02 -1.59 -1.07
CA GLU A 158 24.30 -1.52 -1.79
C GLU A 158 24.14 -0.74 -3.11
N CYS A 159 23.10 -1.07 -3.90
CA CYS A 159 22.80 -0.37 -5.15
C CYS A 159 22.51 1.13 -4.92
N LEU A 160 21.68 1.46 -3.92
CA LEU A 160 21.39 2.86 -3.56
C LEU A 160 22.66 3.64 -3.19
N ASN A 161 23.57 3.01 -2.44
CA ASN A 161 24.84 3.63 -2.07
C ASN A 161 25.73 3.88 -3.29
N LEU A 162 25.79 2.94 -4.24
CA LEU A 162 26.53 3.12 -5.49
C LEU A 162 25.95 4.26 -6.34
N ILE A 163 24.63 4.41 -6.37
CA ILE A 163 23.97 5.55 -7.03
C ILE A 163 24.33 6.87 -6.33
N LEU A 164 24.26 6.92 -4.99
CA LEU A 164 24.63 8.11 -4.21
C LEU A 164 26.09 8.52 -4.40
N GLN A 165 26.99 7.55 -4.58
CA GLN A 165 28.41 7.78 -4.87
C GLN A 165 28.67 8.16 -6.34
N GLY A 166 27.66 8.18 -7.21
CA GLY A 166 27.82 8.44 -8.64
C GLY A 166 28.47 7.29 -9.42
N LYS A 167 28.64 6.11 -8.81
CA LYS A 167 29.20 4.91 -9.47
C LYS A 167 28.20 4.20 -10.36
N ILE A 168 26.91 4.38 -10.10
CA ILE A 168 25.82 3.94 -10.96
C ILE A 168 25.04 5.19 -11.41
N THR A 169 25.03 5.43 -12.70
CA THR A 169 24.43 6.61 -13.33
C THR A 169 23.34 6.26 -14.33
N LYS A 170 23.32 5.03 -14.88
CA LYS A 170 22.37 4.61 -15.93
C LYS A 170 21.46 3.47 -15.45
N ASP A 171 20.26 3.41 -16.03
CA ASP A 171 19.29 2.32 -15.76
C ASP A 171 19.87 0.95 -16.15
N SER A 172 20.68 0.89 -17.21
CA SER A 172 21.37 -0.33 -17.64
C SER A 172 22.33 -0.88 -16.57
N GLU A 173 23.05 -0.02 -15.88
CA GLU A 173 23.99 -0.39 -14.81
C GLU A 173 23.24 -0.96 -13.60
N ILE A 174 22.05 -0.42 -13.27
CA ILE A 174 21.17 -0.99 -12.23
C ILE A 174 20.70 -2.40 -12.64
N ARG A 175 20.34 -2.60 -13.91
CA ARG A 175 19.91 -3.91 -14.43
C ARG A 175 21.05 -4.93 -14.42
N GLU A 176 22.25 -4.51 -14.79
CA GLU A 176 23.46 -5.34 -14.73
C GLU A 176 23.80 -5.73 -13.29
N PHE A 177 23.78 -4.77 -12.36
CA PHE A 177 23.95 -5.03 -10.94
C PHE A 177 22.92 -6.07 -10.45
N LYS A 178 21.63 -5.88 -10.78
CA LYS A 178 20.55 -6.81 -10.44
C LYS A 178 20.79 -8.21 -11.02
N LYS A 179 21.25 -8.31 -12.27
CA LYS A 179 21.58 -9.59 -12.93
C LYS A 179 22.74 -10.30 -12.22
N LYS A 180 23.78 -9.55 -11.82
CA LYS A 180 24.92 -10.07 -11.06
C LYS A 180 24.48 -10.64 -9.72
N CYS A 181 23.69 -9.90 -8.94
CA CYS A 181 23.17 -10.37 -7.65
C CYS A 181 22.34 -11.65 -7.76
N ARG A 182 21.50 -11.77 -8.80
CA ARG A 182 20.72 -13.00 -9.05
C ARG A 182 21.61 -14.20 -9.39
N SER A 183 22.66 -13.98 -10.17
CA SER A 183 23.61 -15.03 -10.56
C SER A 183 24.40 -15.54 -9.35
N GLU A 184 24.86 -14.63 -8.49
CA GLU A 184 25.54 -14.98 -7.23
C GLU A 184 24.62 -15.77 -6.28
N ALA A 185 23.35 -15.38 -6.17
CA ALA A 185 22.38 -16.09 -5.35
C ALA A 185 22.10 -17.51 -5.88
N ALA A 186 22.00 -17.69 -7.21
CA ALA A 186 21.81 -18.99 -7.84
C ALA A 186 23.02 -19.92 -7.62
N GLN A 187 24.23 -19.40 -7.76
CA GLN A 187 25.46 -20.16 -7.52
C GLN A 187 25.57 -20.62 -6.06
N LYS A 188 25.25 -19.76 -5.08
CA LYS A 188 25.23 -20.15 -3.65
C LYS A 188 24.23 -21.27 -3.36
N LYS A 189 23.04 -21.23 -3.98
CA LYS A 189 22.03 -22.30 -3.83
C LYS A 189 22.52 -23.62 -4.40
N ASN A 190 23.15 -23.61 -5.59
CA ASN A 190 23.67 -24.83 -6.22
C ASN A 190 24.88 -25.42 -5.46
N GLY A 191 25.75 -24.58 -4.90
CA GLY A 191 26.87 -25.02 -4.06
C GLY A 191 26.42 -25.69 -2.75
N ASN A 192 25.40 -25.12 -2.09
CA ASN A 192 24.81 -25.73 -0.89
C ASN A 192 24.05 -27.03 -1.19
N PHE A 193 23.39 -27.12 -2.35
CA PHE A 193 22.72 -28.35 -2.77
C PHE A 193 23.72 -29.49 -3.00
N LYS A 194 24.85 -29.22 -3.69
CA LYS A 194 25.90 -30.22 -3.86
C LYS A 194 26.49 -30.69 -2.53
N ARG A 195 26.79 -29.77 -1.59
CA ARG A 195 27.34 -30.16 -0.27
C ARG A 195 26.40 -31.07 0.53
N LYS A 196 25.08 -30.92 0.40
CA LYS A 196 24.11 -31.80 1.08
C LYS A 196 23.99 -33.20 0.46
N ILE A 197 24.24 -33.34 -0.84
CA ILE A 197 24.21 -34.66 -1.52
C ILE A 197 25.45 -35.49 -1.19
N PHE A 198 26.60 -34.86 -0.99
CA PHE A 198 27.85 -35.56 -0.65
C PHE A 198 28.05 -35.79 0.86
N GLN A 199 27.05 -35.49 1.69
CA GLN A 199 27.05 -35.72 3.14
C GLN A 199 25.89 -36.62 3.60
N ALA A 200 25.12 -37.18 2.66
CA ALA A 200 24.11 -38.22 2.90
C ALA A 200 24.62 -39.54 2.34
#